data_AF-A0A8T2PNZ2-F1
#
_entry.id   AF-A0A8T2PNZ2-F1
#
_cell.length_a   1.000
_cell.length_b   1.000
_cell.length_c   1.000
_cell.angle_alpha   90.00
_cell.angle_beta   90.00
_cell.angle_gamma   90.00
#
_symmetry.space_group_name_H-M   'P 1'
#
loop_
_entity.id
_entity.type
_entity.pdbx_description
1 polymer ?
#
loop_
_entity_poly.entity_id
_entity_poly.type
_entity_poly.pdbx_seq_one_letter_code
_entity_poly.pdbx_strand_id
1 'polypeptide(L)'
;MSQGYGTKAEMVPEVTAAASFVSRLLRTTGFLSEQQLQIFSEGLQQALSEHYKHHWFPDRPQKGSGYRCIRINHEMDPIISKAAGRIGLSSQQLFRLLPRELTLWVDPYEVSYRIGEDGSICVLYEAEIPAANSGPTNGNTLYNSALNCKNRVLMGRTSPPKNYLMTVSISGAGKAPPTARLRAHIRPLTR
;
A
#
# COMPACT_ATOMS: atom_id res chain seq x y z
N MET A 1 7.85 23.84 17.35
CA MET A 1 8.64 22.72 16.80
C MET A 1 8.07 22.42 15.41
N SER A 2 8.72 22.87 14.34
CA SER A 2 8.30 22.55 12.98
C SER A 2 8.56 21.06 12.73
N GLN A 3 7.51 20.25 12.64
CA GLN A 3 7.66 18.90 12.13
C GLN A 3 8.02 19.02 10.64
N GLY A 4 9.22 18.56 10.27
CA GLY A 4 9.69 18.53 8.88
C GLY A 4 8.90 17.51 8.08
N TYR A 5 7.84 17.97 7.42
CA TYR A 5 7.08 17.19 6.45
C TYR A 5 7.65 17.45 5.06
N GLY A 6 7.74 16.42 4.23
CA GLY A 6 8.07 16.61 2.82
C GLY A 6 6.97 17.40 2.11
N THR A 7 7.36 18.14 1.08
CA THR A 7 6.49 18.97 0.27
C THR A 7 5.63 18.13 -0.68
N LYS A 8 4.54 18.72 -1.17
CA LYS A 8 3.72 18.11 -2.23
C LYS A 8 4.53 17.78 -3.49
N ALA A 9 5.53 18.58 -3.84
CA ALA A 9 6.36 18.35 -5.03
C ALA A 9 7.19 17.07 -4.90
N GLU A 10 7.68 16.76 -3.70
CA GLU A 10 8.53 15.60 -3.43
C GLU A 10 7.80 14.26 -3.49
N MET A 11 6.46 14.22 -3.43
CA MET A 11 5.67 12.98 -3.51
C MET A 11 5.06 12.73 -4.89
N VAL A 12 5.21 13.67 -5.84
CA VAL A 12 4.55 13.59 -7.15
C VAL A 12 4.93 12.30 -7.89
N PRO A 13 6.21 11.90 -8.02
CA PRO A 13 6.57 10.70 -8.77
C PRO A 13 5.87 9.43 -8.25
N GLU A 14 5.84 9.24 -6.93
CA GLU A 14 5.25 8.09 -6.26
C GLU A 14 3.72 8.09 -6.37
N VAL A 15 3.10 9.24 -6.13
CA VAL A 15 1.65 9.39 -6.26
C VAL A 15 1.20 9.18 -7.71
N THR A 16 1.93 9.69 -8.69
CA THR A 16 1.66 9.46 -10.11
C THR A 16 1.83 8.00 -10.48
N ALA A 17 2.87 7.31 -9.99
CA ALA A 17 3.08 5.89 -10.23
C ALA A 17 1.92 5.03 -9.67
N ALA A 18 1.49 5.32 -8.43
CA ALA A 18 0.36 4.67 -7.78
C ALA A 18 -0.96 4.88 -8.55
N ALA A 19 -1.30 6.12 -8.88
CA ALA A 19 -2.53 6.43 -9.61
C ALA A 19 -2.54 5.83 -11.03
N SER A 20 -1.40 5.83 -11.71
CA SER A 20 -1.25 5.22 -13.03
C SER A 20 -1.39 3.69 -12.97
N PHE A 21 -0.91 3.06 -11.91
CA PHE A 21 -1.11 1.62 -11.69
C PHE A 21 -2.59 1.27 -11.51
N VAL A 22 -3.31 1.97 -10.63
CA VAL A 22 -4.74 1.71 -10.42
C VAL A 22 -5.55 2.00 -11.70
N SER A 23 -5.22 3.08 -12.43
CA SER A 23 -5.86 3.40 -13.71
C SER A 23 -5.64 2.30 -14.76
N ARG A 24 -4.44 1.70 -14.80
CA ARG A 24 -4.16 0.55 -15.68
C ARG A 24 -5.00 -0.67 -15.33
N LEU A 25 -5.20 -0.98 -14.05
CA LEU A 25 -6.08 -2.08 -13.62
C LEU A 25 -7.52 -1.86 -14.09
N LEU A 26 -8.04 -0.64 -13.96
CA LEU A 26 -9.36 -0.29 -14.45
C LEU A 26 -9.45 -0.39 -15.99
N ARG A 27 -8.41 0.04 -16.71
CA ARG A 27 -8.34 -0.04 -18.18
C ARG A 27 -8.44 -1.47 -18.70
N THR A 28 -7.83 -2.45 -18.04
CA THR A 28 -7.79 -3.86 -18.50
C THR A 28 -9.19 -4.46 -18.73
N THR A 29 -10.22 -3.89 -18.14
CA THR A 29 -11.62 -4.33 -18.29
C THR A 29 -12.29 -3.86 -19.58
N GLY A 30 -11.73 -2.86 -20.28
CA GLY A 30 -12.24 -2.32 -21.54
C GLY A 30 -13.54 -1.52 -21.46
N PHE A 31 -14.10 -1.30 -20.26
CA PHE A 31 -15.38 -0.63 -20.08
C PHE A 31 -15.29 0.91 -20.03
N LEU A 32 -14.12 1.46 -19.69
CA LEU A 32 -13.92 2.89 -19.43
C LEU A 32 -13.23 3.58 -20.61
N SER A 33 -13.66 4.80 -20.93
CA SER A 33 -12.97 5.64 -21.92
C SER A 33 -11.67 6.21 -21.37
N GLU A 34 -10.73 6.56 -22.26
CA GLU A 34 -9.47 7.21 -21.86
C GLU A 34 -9.71 8.54 -21.13
N GLN A 35 -10.77 9.27 -21.49
CA GLN A 35 -11.16 10.49 -20.77
C GLN A 35 -11.59 10.19 -19.32
N GLN A 36 -12.38 9.13 -19.09
CA GLN A 36 -12.74 8.72 -17.73
C GLN A 36 -11.51 8.29 -16.95
N LEU A 37 -10.61 7.51 -17.55
CA LEU A 37 -9.37 7.07 -16.92
C LEU A 37 -8.47 8.26 -16.55
N GLN A 38 -8.40 9.28 -17.40
CA GLN A 38 -7.66 10.51 -17.12
C GLN A 38 -8.25 11.28 -15.93
N ILE A 39 -9.57 11.50 -15.93
CA ILE A 39 -10.28 12.18 -14.82
C ILE A 39 -10.08 11.42 -13.50
N PHE A 40 -10.16 10.08 -13.55
CA PHE A 40 -9.90 9.24 -12.39
C PHE A 40 -8.45 9.38 -11.89
N SER A 41 -7.48 9.27 -12.79
CA SER A 41 -6.05 9.37 -12.45
C SER A 41 -5.71 10.71 -11.80
N GLU A 42 -6.15 11.82 -12.39
CA GLU A 42 -5.95 13.17 -11.83
C GLU A 42 -6.64 13.34 -10.48
N GLY A 43 -7.89 12.88 -10.37
CA GLY A 43 -8.66 12.92 -9.14
C GLY A 43 -8.01 12.12 -8.01
N LEU A 44 -7.45 10.95 -8.32
CA LEU A 44 -6.75 10.11 -7.37
C LEU A 44 -5.42 10.74 -6.94
N GLN A 45 -4.62 11.27 -7.87
CA GLN A 45 -3.37 11.98 -7.54
C GLN A 45 -3.64 13.15 -6.59
N GLN A 46 -4.64 13.98 -6.89
CA GLN A 46 -5.02 15.09 -6.03
C GLN A 46 -5.40 14.64 -4.62
N ALA A 47 -6.23 13.60 -4.52
CA ALA A 47 -6.73 13.10 -3.24
C ALA A 47 -5.62 12.47 -2.38
N LEU A 48 -4.71 11.71 -2.99
CA LEU A 48 -3.55 11.12 -2.31
C LEU A 48 -2.59 12.20 -1.81
N SER A 49 -2.23 13.17 -2.66
CA SER A 49 -1.35 14.27 -2.24
C SER A 49 -1.93 15.04 -1.05
N GLU A 50 -3.23 15.32 -1.07
CA GLU A 50 -3.90 15.99 0.05
C GLU A 50 -3.90 15.12 1.32
N HIS A 51 -4.11 13.81 1.18
CA HIS A 51 -4.13 12.87 2.30
C HIS A 51 -2.75 12.71 2.94
N TYR A 52 -1.68 12.72 2.13
CA TYR A 52 -0.30 12.47 2.56
C TYR A 52 0.45 13.71 3.06
N LYS A 53 -0.09 14.92 2.88
CA LYS A 53 0.58 16.21 3.14
C LYS A 53 1.27 16.36 4.51
N HIS A 54 0.77 15.69 5.55
CA HIS A 54 1.34 15.70 6.92
C HIS A 54 1.88 14.34 7.35
N HIS A 55 2.01 13.42 6.40
CA HIS A 55 2.45 12.06 6.63
C HIS A 55 3.49 11.64 5.58
N TRP A 56 4.23 12.59 5.00
CA TRP A 56 5.33 12.33 4.07
C TRP A 56 6.66 12.66 4.75
N PHE A 57 7.52 11.65 4.93
CA PHE A 57 8.79 11.78 5.65
C PHE A 57 9.94 11.21 4.80
N PRO A 58 10.51 11.98 3.85
CA PRO A 58 11.60 11.49 3.00
C PRO A 58 12.79 10.93 3.77
N ASP A 59 13.19 11.57 4.87
CA ASP A 59 14.28 11.09 5.74
C ASP A 59 13.98 9.77 6.46
N ARG A 60 12.70 9.39 6.55
CA ARG A 60 12.24 8.16 7.21
C ARG A 60 11.09 7.55 6.39
N PRO A 61 11.35 6.98 5.19
CA PRO A 61 10.29 6.60 4.25
C PRO A 61 9.23 5.69 4.86
N GLN A 62 9.66 4.76 5.71
CA GLN A 62 8.77 3.80 6.39
C GLN A 62 7.83 4.43 7.42
N LYS A 63 8.14 5.64 7.93
CA LYS A 63 7.28 6.34 8.89
C LYS A 63 5.98 6.74 8.20
N GLY A 64 4.85 6.27 8.72
CA GLY A 64 3.53 6.55 8.16
C GLY A 64 3.15 5.71 6.94
N SER A 65 3.96 4.71 6.54
CA SER A 65 3.65 3.84 5.38
C SER A 65 2.27 3.19 5.49
N GLY A 66 1.93 2.65 6.67
CA GLY A 66 0.59 2.08 6.88
C GLY A 66 -0.58 3.08 6.85
N TYR A 67 -0.33 4.37 7.14
CA TYR A 67 -1.33 5.44 6.96
C TYR A 67 -1.52 5.76 5.47
N ARG A 68 -0.43 5.74 4.69
CA ARG A 68 -0.47 6.02 3.25
C ARG A 68 -0.95 4.83 2.43
N CYS A 69 -0.84 3.63 2.97
CA CYS A 69 -1.22 2.38 2.33
C CYS A 69 -2.66 2.44 1.78
N ILE A 70 -2.80 2.13 0.50
CA ILE A 70 -4.08 1.91 -0.16
C ILE A 70 -4.40 0.42 -0.05
N ARG A 71 -5.58 0.09 0.47
CA ARG A 71 -5.97 -1.31 0.69
C ARG A 71 -7.37 -1.59 0.17
N ILE A 72 -7.48 -2.66 -0.62
CA ILE A 72 -8.74 -3.24 -1.05
C ILE A 72 -8.81 -4.66 -0.51
N ASN A 73 -9.88 -4.98 0.21
CA ASN A 73 -10.19 -6.32 0.70
C ASN A 73 -11.72 -6.54 0.67
N HIS A 74 -12.36 -6.81 1.80
CA HIS A 74 -13.81 -6.75 1.94
C HIS A 74 -14.36 -5.32 1.89
N GLU A 75 -13.48 -4.32 2.03
CA GLU A 75 -13.80 -2.90 1.94
C GLU A 75 -12.98 -2.24 0.82
N MET A 76 -13.61 -1.27 0.16
CA MET A 76 -12.98 -0.47 -0.88
C MET A 76 -12.25 0.71 -0.22
N ASP A 77 -11.03 0.97 -0.64
CA ASP A 77 -10.29 2.14 -0.19
C ASP A 77 -11.12 3.43 -0.40
N PRO A 78 -11.31 4.27 0.63
CA PRO A 78 -12.19 5.43 0.53
C PRO A 78 -11.67 6.49 -0.43
N ILE A 79 -10.36 6.60 -0.62
CA ILE A 79 -9.76 7.55 -1.56
C ILE A 79 -9.99 7.07 -3.00
N ILE A 80 -9.80 5.77 -3.27
CA ILE A 80 -10.15 5.17 -4.57
C ILE A 80 -11.65 5.36 -4.84
N SER A 81 -12.52 5.02 -3.87
CA SER A 81 -13.97 5.13 -4.04
C SER A 81 -14.40 6.57 -4.33
N LYS A 82 -13.79 7.55 -3.65
CA LYS A 82 -14.06 8.98 -3.89
C LYS A 82 -13.62 9.43 -5.28
N ALA A 83 -12.43 9.02 -5.73
CA ALA A 83 -11.93 9.37 -7.07
C ALA A 83 -12.78 8.73 -8.17
N ALA A 84 -13.13 7.46 -8.01
CA ALA A 84 -13.96 6.69 -8.94
C ALA A 84 -15.41 7.21 -9.02
N GLY A 85 -15.97 7.71 -7.90
CA GLY A 85 -17.29 8.33 -7.91
C GLY A 85 -17.40 9.51 -8.87
N ARG A 86 -16.30 10.24 -9.13
CA ARG A 86 -16.28 11.36 -10.10
C ARG A 86 -16.48 10.92 -11.54
N ILE A 87 -16.20 9.65 -11.86
CA ILE A 87 -16.40 9.07 -13.19
C ILE A 87 -17.62 8.13 -13.23
N GLY A 88 -18.47 8.18 -12.21
CA GLY A 88 -19.72 7.43 -12.14
C GLY A 88 -19.59 5.98 -11.72
N LEU A 89 -18.46 5.56 -11.13
CA LEU A 89 -18.28 4.20 -10.64
C LEU A 89 -18.71 4.06 -9.17
N SER A 90 -19.57 3.08 -8.91
CA SER A 90 -19.91 2.65 -7.55
C SER A 90 -18.85 1.72 -6.96
N SER A 91 -18.82 1.58 -5.63
CA SER A 91 -17.91 0.64 -4.96
C SER A 91 -18.16 -0.81 -5.40
N GLN A 92 -19.41 -1.19 -5.70
CA GLN A 92 -19.75 -2.52 -6.23
C GLN A 92 -19.21 -2.73 -7.65
N GLN A 93 -19.16 -1.69 -8.49
CA GLN A 93 -18.46 -1.77 -9.77
C GLN A 93 -16.96 -1.92 -9.56
N LEU A 94 -16.35 -1.12 -8.67
CA LEU A 94 -14.93 -1.22 -8.38
C LEU A 94 -14.50 -2.62 -7.92
N PHE A 95 -15.26 -3.29 -7.05
CA PHE A 95 -14.98 -4.66 -6.63
C PHE A 95 -15.01 -5.71 -7.76
N ARG A 96 -15.66 -5.40 -8.88
CA ARG A 96 -15.65 -6.25 -10.08
C ARG A 96 -14.49 -5.91 -11.02
N LEU A 97 -13.99 -4.68 -10.97
CA LEU A 97 -12.97 -4.17 -11.90
C LEU A 97 -11.55 -4.25 -11.32
N LEU A 98 -11.40 -4.20 -9.99
CA LEU A 98 -10.12 -4.23 -9.29
C LEU A 98 -9.87 -5.59 -8.61
N PRO A 99 -8.60 -5.94 -8.33
CA PRO A 99 -8.29 -7.11 -7.52
C PRO A 99 -8.99 -7.03 -6.16
N ARG A 100 -9.61 -8.14 -5.75
CA ARG A 100 -10.31 -8.22 -4.45
C ARG A 100 -9.38 -8.02 -3.26
N GLU A 101 -8.12 -8.39 -3.41
CA GLU A 101 -7.10 -8.24 -2.40
C GLU A 101 -5.93 -7.49 -3.02
N LEU A 102 -5.88 -6.18 -2.78
CA LEU A 102 -4.79 -5.31 -3.20
C LEU A 102 -4.25 -4.58 -1.97
N THR A 103 -2.94 -4.57 -1.82
CA THR A 103 -2.25 -3.67 -0.90
C THR A 103 -1.20 -2.93 -1.69
N LEU A 104 -1.22 -1.59 -1.63
CA LEU A 104 -0.34 -0.71 -2.38
C LEU A 104 0.28 0.31 -1.42
N TRP A 105 1.61 0.28 -1.33
CA TRP A 105 2.40 1.18 -0.51
C TRP A 105 2.96 2.29 -1.37
N VAL A 106 2.78 3.51 -0.91
CA VAL A 106 3.23 4.73 -1.57
C VAL A 106 4.11 5.46 -0.57
N ASP A 107 5.40 5.13 -0.62
CA ASP A 107 6.40 5.60 0.33
C ASP A 107 7.43 6.47 -0.41
N PRO A 108 8.09 7.44 0.25
CA PRO A 108 9.16 8.18 -0.40
C PRO A 108 10.17 7.23 -1.05
N TYR A 109 10.46 7.48 -2.32
CA TYR A 109 11.40 6.71 -3.15
C TYR A 109 10.97 5.29 -3.52
N GLU A 110 9.82 4.78 -3.08
CA GLU A 110 9.34 3.43 -3.44
C GLU A 110 7.80 3.37 -3.52
N VAL A 111 7.32 2.79 -4.63
CA VAL A 111 5.93 2.33 -4.72
C VAL A 111 5.95 0.84 -4.96
N SER A 112 5.34 0.07 -4.07
CA SER A 112 5.27 -1.38 -4.16
C SER A 112 3.87 -1.89 -3.85
N TYR A 113 3.53 -3.08 -4.35
CA TYR A 113 2.20 -3.64 -4.18
C TYR A 113 2.24 -5.15 -3.99
N ARG A 114 1.12 -5.67 -3.45
CA ARG A 114 0.81 -7.09 -3.36
C ARG A 114 -0.61 -7.32 -3.82
N ILE A 115 -0.82 -8.34 -4.65
CA ILE A 115 -2.15 -8.84 -5.01
C ILE A 115 -2.35 -10.22 -4.40
N GLY A 116 -3.44 -10.39 -3.64
CA GLY A 116 -3.70 -11.59 -2.83
C GLY A 116 -3.06 -11.53 -1.44
N GLU A 117 -3.63 -12.24 -0.47
CA GLU A 117 -3.03 -12.41 0.88
C GLU A 117 -1.62 -13.03 0.81
N ASP A 118 -1.45 -14.08 0.00
CA ASP A 118 -0.19 -14.80 -0.20
C ASP A 118 0.62 -14.30 -1.42
N GLY A 119 0.26 -13.12 -1.95
CA GLY A 119 0.93 -12.54 -3.11
C GLY A 119 2.40 -12.20 -2.87
N SER A 120 3.19 -12.22 -3.93
CA SER A 120 4.54 -11.63 -3.90
C SER A 120 4.46 -10.10 -3.90
N ILE A 121 5.43 -9.45 -3.26
CA ILE A 121 5.58 -7.99 -3.34
C ILE A 121 6.30 -7.65 -4.65
N CYS A 122 5.72 -6.73 -5.41
CA CYS A 122 6.27 -6.21 -6.65
C CYS A 122 6.51 -4.71 -6.54
N VAL A 123 7.64 -4.22 -7.06
CA VAL A 123 7.99 -2.80 -7.08
C VAL A 123 7.51 -2.17 -8.39
N LEU A 124 6.78 -1.06 -8.30
CA LEU A 124 6.27 -0.26 -9.42
C LEU A 124 7.15 0.95 -9.71
N TYR A 125 7.75 1.51 -8.67
CA TYR A 125 8.63 2.68 -8.73
C TYR A 125 9.69 2.55 -7.65
N GLU A 126 10.92 2.92 -7.99
CA GLU A 126 12.06 2.95 -7.09
C GLU A 126 12.96 4.13 -7.51
N ALA A 127 13.43 4.90 -6.53
CA ALA A 127 14.37 5.99 -6.73
C ALA A 127 15.49 5.95 -5.69
N GLU A 128 16.61 6.60 -6.00
CA GLU A 128 17.72 6.71 -5.05
C GLU A 128 17.37 7.67 -3.92
N ILE A 129 17.64 7.25 -2.67
CA ILE A 129 17.52 8.11 -1.50
C ILE A 129 18.69 9.10 -1.55
N PRO A 130 18.44 10.42 -1.59
CA PRO A 130 19.50 11.41 -1.55
C PRO A 130 20.37 11.16 -0.31
N ALA A 131 21.67 10.99 -0.51
CA ALA A 131 22.60 10.75 0.58
C ALA A 131 22.50 11.91 1.58
N ALA A 132 21.91 11.66 2.76
CA ALA A 132 22.00 12.58 3.87
C ALA A 132 23.49 12.80 4.14
N ASN A 133 23.96 14.04 4.00
CA ASN A 133 25.34 14.52 4.16
C ASN A 133 26.20 13.58 5.04
N SER A 134 26.84 12.60 4.39
CA SER A 134 27.72 11.66 5.07
C SER A 134 29.07 12.35 5.18
N GLY A 135 29.36 12.92 6.35
CA GLY A 135 30.74 13.27 6.69
C GLY A 135 31.63 12.03 6.57
N PRO A 136 32.92 12.19 6.23
CA PRO A 136 33.79 11.05 5.97
C PRO A 136 34.00 10.27 7.26
N THR A 137 33.36 9.11 7.38
CA THR A 137 33.66 8.14 8.43
C THR A 137 33.95 6.79 7.79
N ASN A 138 35.18 6.36 8.04
CA ASN A 138 35.77 5.13 7.56
C ASN A 138 35.01 3.90 8.07
N GLY A 139 34.81 2.93 7.19
CA GLY A 139 34.73 1.50 7.53
C GLY A 139 33.36 0.96 7.94
N ASN A 140 32.81 0.13 7.05
CA ASN A 140 31.76 -0.88 7.28
C ASN A 140 30.34 -0.40 7.62
N THR A 141 29.59 -0.02 6.59
CA THR A 141 28.12 -0.03 6.63
C THR A 141 27.57 -0.77 5.41
N LEU A 142 27.66 -2.10 5.44
CA LEU A 142 26.84 -2.99 4.60
C LEU A 142 25.41 -2.97 5.15
N TYR A 143 24.64 -1.92 4.84
CA TYR A 143 23.20 -1.90 5.09
C TYR A 143 22.44 -1.89 3.76
N ASN A 144 21.82 -3.05 3.49
CA ASN A 144 20.61 -3.22 2.69
C ASN A 144 20.59 -2.85 1.20
N SER A 145 21.60 -3.25 0.43
CA SER A 145 21.48 -3.41 -1.04
C SER A 145 21.18 -4.86 -1.48
N ALA A 146 20.99 -5.79 -0.54
CA ALA A 146 20.95 -7.24 -0.80
C ALA A 146 19.58 -7.92 -0.57
N LEU A 147 18.46 -7.22 -0.76
CA LEU A 147 17.11 -7.82 -0.80
C LEU A 147 16.42 -7.69 -2.16
N ASN A 148 17.15 -7.29 -3.21
CA ASN A 148 16.60 -7.17 -4.56
C ASN A 148 16.69 -8.52 -5.31
N CYS A 149 15.62 -8.88 -6.00
CA CYS A 149 15.22 -10.22 -6.43
C CYS A 149 16.09 -10.87 -7.53
N LYS A 150 17.31 -10.41 -7.77
CA LYS A 150 18.08 -10.77 -8.97
C LYS A 150 18.94 -12.04 -8.87
N ASN A 151 18.80 -12.87 -7.82
CA ASN A 151 19.56 -14.14 -7.70
C ASN A 151 18.76 -15.37 -7.22
N ARG A 152 17.45 -15.45 -7.46
CA ARG A 152 16.60 -16.50 -6.85
C ARG A 152 16.10 -17.61 -7.79
N VAL A 153 16.95 -18.11 -8.70
CA VAL A 153 16.67 -19.37 -9.43
C VAL A 153 17.07 -20.61 -8.62
N LEU A 154 17.55 -20.47 -7.38
CA LEU A 154 17.82 -21.62 -6.51
C LEU A 154 17.31 -21.36 -5.09
N MET A 155 16.50 -22.30 -4.59
CA MET A 155 15.93 -22.42 -3.23
C MET A 155 14.71 -21.53 -2.89
N GLY A 156 13.54 -22.18 -2.96
CA GLY A 156 12.59 -22.36 -1.85
C GLY A 156 12.11 -21.14 -1.05
N ARG A 157 10.79 -20.90 -1.10
CA ARG A 157 9.89 -20.23 -0.12
C ARG A 157 10.55 -19.46 1.03
N THR A 158 10.37 -18.14 1.06
CA THR A 158 10.47 -17.32 2.28
C THR A 158 9.54 -16.11 2.16
N SER A 159 8.64 -15.98 3.12
CA SER A 159 7.72 -14.86 3.35
C SER A 159 8.45 -13.52 3.56
N PRO A 160 7.77 -12.37 3.46
CA PRO A 160 8.38 -11.04 3.64
C PRO A 160 8.94 -10.82 5.06
N PRO A 161 9.86 -9.85 5.25
CA PRO A 161 10.49 -9.58 6.53
C PRO A 161 9.48 -9.16 7.61
N LYS A 162 9.75 -9.58 8.86
CA LYS A 162 8.90 -9.47 10.06
C LYS A 162 8.52 -8.04 10.50
N ASN A 163 8.97 -7.00 9.78
CA ASN A 163 8.68 -5.60 10.11
C ASN A 163 7.40 -5.07 9.44
N TYR A 164 6.72 -5.89 8.61
CA TYR A 164 5.47 -5.53 7.94
C TYR A 164 4.20 -5.76 8.79
N LEU A 165 4.34 -6.20 10.05
CA LEU A 165 3.22 -6.41 10.96
C LEU A 165 2.82 -5.08 11.62
N MET A 166 1.68 -4.52 11.22
CA MET A 166 1.06 -3.38 11.89
C MET A 166 0.48 -3.84 13.25
N THR A 167 1.01 -3.35 14.36
CA THR A 167 0.35 -3.44 15.68
C THR A 167 -0.83 -2.48 15.72
N VAL A 168 -2.05 -3.01 15.79
CA VAL A 168 -3.26 -2.25 16.13
C VAL A 168 -3.31 -2.06 17.64
N SER A 169 -3.05 -0.84 18.11
CA SER A 169 -3.33 -0.43 19.49
C SER A 169 -4.81 -0.09 19.62
N ILE A 170 -5.60 -1.01 20.16
CA ILE A 170 -6.96 -0.73 20.63
C ILE A 170 -6.89 -0.09 22.02
N SER A 171 -7.16 1.21 22.11
CA SER A 171 -7.45 1.87 23.39
C SER A 171 -8.89 1.59 23.78
N GLY A 172 -9.10 0.77 24.81
CA GLY A 172 -10.41 0.51 25.39
C GLY A 172 -10.28 -0.31 26.67
N ALA A 173 -10.48 0.35 27.80
CA ALA A 173 -10.38 -0.22 29.15
C ALA A 173 -11.49 -1.26 29.44
N GLY A 174 -11.13 -2.32 30.18
CA GLY A 174 -12.07 -3.24 30.85
C GLY A 174 -11.45 -4.57 31.30
N LYS A 175 -11.10 -4.68 32.60
CA LYS A 175 -10.77 -5.93 33.35
C LYS A 175 -12.03 -6.86 33.37
N ALA A 176 -12.03 -8.12 32.93
CA ALA A 176 -11.53 -9.42 33.49
C ALA A 176 -12.69 -10.33 34.06
N PRO A 177 -12.53 -11.66 34.33
CA PRO A 177 -12.91 -12.86 33.52
C PRO A 177 -13.78 -13.90 34.32
N PRO A 178 -13.77 -15.27 34.15
CA PRO A 178 -13.88 -16.22 33.00
C PRO A 178 -15.09 -17.22 33.13
N THR A 179 -15.13 -18.29 32.29
CA THR A 179 -16.00 -19.51 32.22
C THR A 179 -17.14 -19.43 31.18
N ALA A 180 -17.50 -20.43 30.36
CA ALA A 180 -17.29 -21.88 30.35
C ALA A 180 -17.25 -22.48 28.92
N ARG A 181 -16.76 -23.72 28.80
CA ARG A 181 -16.78 -24.58 27.60
C ARG A 181 -18.21 -25.02 27.24
N LEU A 182 -18.51 -25.15 25.95
CA LEU A 182 -19.18 -26.37 25.45
C LEU A 182 -18.81 -26.65 23.98
N ARG A 183 -18.37 -27.88 23.72
CA ARG A 183 -18.18 -28.46 22.38
C ARG A 183 -19.54 -28.78 21.76
N ALA A 184 -19.66 -28.62 20.44
CA ALA A 184 -20.46 -29.53 19.63
C ALA A 184 -19.81 -29.70 18.25
N HIS A 185 -19.42 -30.95 17.96
CA HIS A 185 -19.10 -31.46 16.64
C HIS A 185 -20.41 -31.82 15.92
N ILE A 186 -20.61 -31.36 14.68
CA ILE A 186 -21.40 -32.09 13.68
C ILE A 186 -20.69 -31.99 12.33
N ARG A 187 -20.48 -33.14 11.70
CA ARG A 187 -19.85 -33.40 10.39
C ARG A 187 -20.84 -33.18 9.22
N PRO A 188 -20.38 -33.11 7.96
CA PRO A 188 -21.17 -32.62 6.82
C PRO A 188 -22.03 -33.72 6.19
N LEU A 189 -23.11 -33.30 5.52
CA LEU A 189 -23.81 -34.10 4.51
C LEU A 189 -23.67 -33.40 3.15
N THR A 190 -22.87 -34.03 2.29
CA THR A 190 -22.87 -33.84 0.84
C THR A 190 -24.11 -34.52 0.24
N ARG A 191 -24.62 -33.94 -0.85
CA ARG A 191 -25.27 -34.71 -1.91
C ARG A 191 -24.72 -34.24 -3.25
#